data_AF-A0A2E9F1T8-F1
#
_entry.id   AF-A0A2E9F1T8-F1
#
_cell.length_a   1.000
_cell.length_b   1.000
_cell.length_c   1.000
_cell.angle_alpha   90.00
_cell.angle_beta   90.00
_cell.angle_gamma   90.00
#
_symmetry.space_group_name_H-M   'P 1'
#
loop_
_entity.id
_entity.type
_entity.pdbx_description
1 polymer ?
#
loop_
_entity_poly.entity_id
_entity_poly.type
_entity_poly.pdbx_seq_one_letter_code
_entity_poly.pdbx_strand_id
1 'polypeptide(L)' 'MARKTRLMTQVEEKHRQPLERLLPEMINEQGLSATAHALEVSKATLGYWLLKLGIDVRRVALAPGESLEVKRTG' A
#
# COMPACT_ATOMS: atom_id res chain seq x y z
N MET A 1 15.20 9.64 0.01
CA MET A 1 13.80 9.27 0.37
C MET A 1 12.94 10.52 0.33
N ALA A 2 11.73 10.46 -0.23
CA ALA A 2 10.82 11.59 -0.21
C ALA A 2 10.40 11.91 1.24
N ARG A 3 10.40 13.19 1.63
CA ARG A 3 10.02 13.59 3.00
C ARG A 3 8.58 13.20 3.30
N LYS A 4 8.36 12.32 4.29
CA LYS A 4 7.02 11.89 4.74
C LYS A 4 6.25 13.05 5.37
N THR A 5 4.94 13.08 5.16
CA THR A 5 4.07 14.08 5.79
C THR A 5 3.81 13.73 7.25
N ARG A 6 3.31 14.67 8.05
CA ARG A 6 2.93 14.41 9.44
C ARG A 6 1.91 13.26 9.56
N LEU A 7 0.93 13.20 8.66
CA LEU A 7 -0.07 12.12 8.66
C LEU A 7 0.56 10.77 8.32
N MET A 8 1.52 10.72 7.39
CA MET A 8 2.26 9.49 7.09
C MET A 8 2.99 8.99 8.34
N THR A 9 3.71 9.87 9.04
CA THR A 9 4.42 9.52 10.28
C THR A 9 3.48 9.03 11.38
N GLN A 10 2.31 9.66 11.56
CA GLN A 10 1.31 9.23 12.53
C GLN A 10 0.79 7.81 12.25
N VAL A 11 0.58 7.47 10.98
CA VAL A 11 0.20 6.10 10.59
C VAL A 11 1.32 5.12 10.90
N GLU A 12 2.58 5.46 10.61
CA GLU A 12 3.73 4.60 10.92
C GLU A 12 3.88 4.35 12.42
N GLU A 13 3.68 5.37 13.25
CA GLU A 13 3.72 5.27 14.71
C GLU A 13 2.58 4.40 15.24
N LYS A 14 1.34 4.60 14.75
CA LYS A 14 0.15 3.82 15.14
C LYS A 14 0.33 2.33 14.82
N HIS A 15 0.89 2.01 13.66
CA HIS A 15 1.07 0.64 13.18
C HIS A 15 2.44 0.04 13.52
N ARG A 16 3.37 0.84 14.05
CA ARG A 16 4.77 0.47 14.37
C ARG A 16 5.51 -0.14 13.17
N GLN A 17 5.22 0.34 11.96
CA GLN A 17 5.79 -0.16 10.73
C GLN A 17 5.94 0.98 9.71
N PRO A 18 7.00 0.97 8.87
CA PRO A 18 7.14 1.93 7.78
C PRO A 18 6.06 1.71 6.71
N LEU A 19 5.57 2.80 6.11
CA LEU A 19 4.53 2.74 5.07
C LEU A 19 4.94 1.90 3.85
N GLU A 20 6.23 1.87 3.52
CA GLU A 20 6.78 1.06 2.42
C GLU A 20 6.56 -0.45 2.62
N ARG A 21 6.36 -0.88 3.87
CA ARG A 21 6.01 -2.26 4.22
C ARG A 21 4.51 -2.41 4.50
N LEU A 22 3.95 -1.50 5.28
CA LEU A 22 2.57 -1.57 5.73
C LEU A 22 1.58 -1.50 4.56
N LEU A 23 1.78 -0.55 3.63
CA LEU A 23 0.80 -0.31 2.57
C LEU A 23 0.70 -1.49 1.59
N PRO A 24 1.79 -2.10 1.08
CA PRO A 24 1.68 -3.30 0.26
C PRO A 24 1.00 -4.46 0.97
N GLU A 25 1.31 -4.71 2.24
CA GLU A 25 0.69 -5.78 3.03
C GLU A 25 -0.83 -5.57 3.13
N MET A 26 -1.28 -4.39 3.61
CA MET A 26 -2.70 -4.07 3.71
C MET A 26 -3.42 -4.10 2.34
N ILE A 27 -2.81 -3.57 1.28
CA ILE A 27 -3.43 -3.55 -0.05
C ILE A 27 -3.57 -4.97 -0.62
N ASN A 28 -2.60 -5.85 -0.37
CA ASN A 28 -2.68 -7.25 -0.80
C ASN A 28 -3.77 -8.01 -0.03
N GLU A 29 -3.94 -7.73 1.26
CA GLU A 29 -4.91 -8.42 2.12
C GLU A 29 -6.36 -7.99 1.88
N GLN A 30 -6.61 -6.68 1.75
CA GLN A 30 -7.97 -6.12 1.72
C GLN A 30 -8.25 -5.19 0.53
N GLY A 31 -7.25 -4.91 -0.31
CA GLY A 31 -7.40 -4.05 -1.47
C GLY A 31 -7.26 -2.55 -1.17
N LEU A 32 -7.08 -1.77 -2.24
CA LEU A 32 -6.80 -0.32 -2.16
C LEU A 32 -7.91 0.48 -1.46
N SER A 33 -9.17 0.19 -1.79
CA SER A 33 -10.31 0.95 -1.27
C SER A 33 -10.53 0.71 0.22
N ALA A 34 -10.46 -0.54 0.67
CA ALA A 34 -10.60 -0.89 2.07
C ALA A 34 -9.42 -0.36 2.88
N THR A 35 -8.20 -0.37 2.32
CA THR A 35 -7.02 0.23 2.96
C THR A 35 -7.16 1.72 3.18
N ALA A 36 -7.66 2.47 2.20
CA ALA A 36 -7.92 3.90 2.39
C ALA A 36 -8.91 4.15 3.54
N HIS A 37 -9.99 3.36 3.59
CA HIS A 37 -10.98 3.42 4.66
C HIS A 37 -10.39 3.06 6.04
N ALA A 38 -9.62 1.97 6.13
CA ALA A 38 -9.00 1.50 7.38
C ALA A 38 -7.97 2.50 7.96
N LEU A 39 -7.29 3.25 7.08
CA LEU A 39 -6.36 4.31 7.46
C LEU A 39 -7.03 5.67 7.63
N GLU A 40 -8.35 5.76 7.49
CA GLU A 40 -9.15 7.00 7.58
C GLU A 40 -8.66 8.10 6.62
N VAL A 41 -8.25 7.72 5.42
CA VAL A 41 -7.80 8.65 4.36
C VAL A 41 -8.60 8.50 3.08
N SER A 42 -8.61 9.54 2.25
CA SER A 42 -9.21 9.44 0.93
C SER A 42 -8.40 8.48 0.03
N LYS A 43 -9.07 7.86 -0.96
CA LYS A 43 -8.35 7.05 -1.98
C LYS A 43 -7.31 7.85 -2.75
N ALA A 44 -7.56 9.15 -2.98
CA ALA A 44 -6.60 10.04 -3.63
C ALA A 44 -5.36 10.26 -2.75
N THR A 45 -5.55 10.44 -1.44
CA THR A 45 -4.46 10.57 -0.46
C THR A 45 -3.60 9.30 -0.45
N LEU A 46 -4.24 8.12 -0.38
CA LEU A 46 -3.52 6.86 -0.42
C LEU A 46 -2.79 6.67 -1.75
N GLY A 47 -3.43 6.98 -2.88
CA GLY A 47 -2.79 6.95 -4.20
C GLY A 47 -1.56 7.86 -4.31
N TYR A 48 -1.64 9.06 -3.75
CA TYR A 48 -0.50 9.97 -3.68
C TYR A 48 0.65 9.40 -2.83
N TRP A 49 0.36 8.72 -1.72
CA TRP A 49 1.39 8.07 -0.90
C TRP A 49 2.09 6.95 -1.66
N LEU A 50 1.34 6.09 -2.37
CA LEU A 50 1.92 5.02 -3.18
C LEU A 50 2.87 5.59 -4.24
N LEU A 51 2.43 6.62 -4.97
CA LEU A 51 3.27 7.32 -5.94
C LEU A 51 4.53 7.90 -5.28
N LYS A 52 4.38 8.59 -4.15
CA LYS A 52 5.49 9.24 -3.43
C LYS A 52 6.52 8.26 -2.87
N LEU A 53 6.07 7.07 -2.46
CA LEU A 53 6.91 6.01 -1.90
C LEU A 53 7.45 5.05 -2.97
N GLY A 54 7.09 5.24 -4.25
CA GLY A 54 7.50 4.35 -5.34
C GLY A 54 6.90 2.95 -5.22
N ILE A 55 5.68 2.84 -4.70
CA ILE A 55 4.96 1.57 -4.55
C ILE A 55 4.04 1.37 -5.75
N ASP A 56 4.35 0.35 -6.55
CA ASP A 56 3.53 -0.04 -7.69
C ASP A 56 2.46 -1.07 -7.30
N VAL A 57 1.20 -0.69 -7.45
CA VAL A 57 0.06 -1.62 -7.28
C VAL A 57 -0.41 -2.09 -8.65
N ARG A 58 -0.33 -3.40 -8.89
CA ARG A 58 -0.80 -4.03 -10.13
C ARG A 58 -2.01 -4.90 -9.84
N ARG A 59 -3.07 -4.74 -10.62
CA ARG A 59 -4.22 -5.66 -10.61
C ARG A 59 -4.03 -6.70 -11.70
N VAL A 60 -4.19 -7.96 -11.35
CA VAL A 60 -4.10 -9.08 -12.27
C VAL A 60 -5.39 -9.86 -12.19
N ALA A 61 -6.03 -10.07 -13.35
CA ALA A 61 -7.14 -10.99 -13.48
C ALA A 61 -6.55 -12.38 -13.77
N LEU A 62 -7.02 -13.38 -13.02
CA LEU A 62 -6.59 -14.78 -13.15
C LEU A 62 -7.79 -15.60 -13.62
N ALA A 63 -7.59 -16.46 -14.61
CA ALA A 63 -8.54 -17.48 -14.99
C ALA A 63 -8.64 -18.57 -13.90
N PRO A 64 -9.70 -19.40 -13.89
CA PRO A 64 -9.79 -20.51 -12.94
C PRO A 64 -8.56 -21.43 -13.01
N GLY A 65 -7.89 -21.60 -11.87
CA GLY A 65 -6.68 -22.42 -11.75
C GLY A 65 -5.36 -21.66 -11.94
N GLU A 66 -5.38 -20.40 -12.35
CA GLU A 66 -4.16 -19.57 -12.41
C GLU A 66 -3.78 -19.02 -11.02
N SER A 67 -2.48 -18.85 -10.80
CA SER A 67 -1.93 -18.27 -9.58
C SER A 67 -0.90 -17.18 -9.91
N LEU A 68 -0.67 -16.28 -8.96
CA LEU A 68 0.31 -15.20 -9.09
C LEU A 68 1.34 -15.30 -7.96
N GLU A 69 2.61 -15.28 -8.32
CA GLU A 69 3.74 -15.27 -7.39
C GLU A 69 4.50 -13.93 -7.52
N VAL A 70 4.74 -13.25 -6.39
CA VAL A 70 5.53 -12.01 -6.36
C VAL A 70 6.94 -12.32 -5.87
N LYS A 71 7.94 -12.08 -6.71
CA LYS A 71 9.38 -12.23 -6.38
C LYS A 71 10.05 -10.88 -6.26
N ARG A 72 10.94 -10.72 -5.28
CA ARG A 72 11.86 -9.57 -5.21
C ARG A 72 13.08 -9.88 -6.07
N THR A 73 13.29 -9.10 -7.12
CA THR A 73 14.57 -9.10 -7.84
C THR A 73 15.57 -8.34 -6.98
N GLY A 74 16.65 -9.00 -6.57
CA GLY A 74 17.76 -8.38 -5.84
C GLY A 74 18.50 -7.33 -6.66
#